data_AF-A0A6N9TM22-F1
#
_entry.id   AF-A0A6N9TM22-F1
#
_cell.length_a   1.000
_cell.length_b   1.000
_cell.length_c   1.000
_cell.angle_alpha   90.00
_cell.angle_beta   90.00
_cell.angle_gamma   90.00
#
_symmetry.space_group_name_H-M   'P 1'
#
loop_
_entity.id
_entity.type
_entity.pdbx_description
1 polymer ?
#
loop_
_entity_poly.entity_id
_entity_poly.type
_entity_poly.pdbx_seq_one_letter_code
_entity_poly.pdbx_strand_id
1 'polypeptide(L)'
;MVRAKITKEDVFRAADALARRGARPSVRAVRNELGRGGTDTISRYLREWKVAGGGAPAEKERSAPAGAEAARPRARGRAAARAPRPAPPPRGLPGAFFGFARSAAEFVVTAAANVAVEGAAKVGEAARRAAGRGGGASAVRRSTGCRFCEAERRRAEAFARERDVLREEIAAVRTRLANAMASSDSRQMIVQRLSAELEKAKEEFAAYKEEAERKIRELTEALAGRGSAPKKQPPRGGRKKTSA
;
A
#
# COMPACT_ATOMS: atom_id res chain seq x y z
N MET A 1 33.59 -3.99 31.08
CA MET A 1 32.25 -4.16 30.48
C MET A 1 32.32 -3.81 29.01
N VAL A 2 32.17 -4.79 28.11
CA VAL A 2 32.20 -4.57 26.66
C VAL A 2 30.90 -3.90 26.24
N ARG A 3 30.94 -2.63 25.83
CA ARG A 3 29.79 -1.97 25.20
C ARG A 3 29.51 -2.67 23.88
N ALA A 4 28.36 -3.35 23.79
CA ALA A 4 27.90 -3.96 22.55
C ALA A 4 27.88 -2.90 21.44
N LYS A 5 28.71 -3.09 20.41
CA LYS A 5 28.77 -2.21 19.24
C LYS A 5 27.46 -2.36 18.46
N ILE A 6 26.88 -1.23 18.08
CA ILE A 6 25.70 -1.23 17.20
C ILE A 6 26.11 -1.65 15.81
N THR A 7 25.36 -2.58 15.26
CA THR A 7 25.55 -3.07 13.90
C THR A 7 24.66 -2.31 12.92
N LYS A 8 24.95 -2.46 11.63
CA LYS A 8 24.20 -1.85 10.54
C LYS A 8 22.76 -2.40 10.49
N GLU A 9 22.62 -3.68 10.74
CA GLU A 9 21.37 -4.44 10.68
C GLU A 9 20.37 -3.95 11.75
N ASP A 10 20.86 -3.64 12.96
CA ASP A 10 20.05 -3.07 14.04
C ASP A 10 19.43 -1.73 13.62
N VAL A 11 20.22 -0.86 12.97
CA VAL A 11 19.76 0.45 12.49
C VAL A 11 18.76 0.32 11.35
N PHE A 12 18.98 -0.61 10.43
CA PHE A 12 18.09 -0.82 9.28
C PHE A 12 16.74 -1.36 9.74
N ARG A 13 16.74 -2.34 10.66
CA ARG A 13 15.52 -2.90 11.24
C ARG A 13 14.71 -1.84 11.99
N ALA A 14 15.37 -0.99 12.78
CA ALA A 14 14.71 0.11 13.50
C ALA A 14 14.16 1.18 12.54
N ALA A 15 14.90 1.53 11.48
CA ALA A 15 14.44 2.48 10.47
C ALA A 15 13.23 1.94 9.69
N ASP A 16 13.22 0.66 9.32
CA ASP A 16 12.09 0.00 8.66
C ASP A 16 10.86 -0.07 9.57
N ALA A 17 11.05 -0.38 10.86
CA ALA A 17 9.96 -0.39 11.83
C ALA A 17 9.30 0.99 11.97
N LEU A 18 10.09 2.07 11.96
CA LEU A 18 9.58 3.44 11.98
C LEU A 18 8.85 3.79 10.68
N ALA A 19 9.41 3.40 9.53
CA ALA A 19 8.79 3.62 8.23
C ALA A 19 7.43 2.91 8.10
N ARG A 20 7.31 1.66 8.58
CA ARG A 20 6.03 0.92 8.61
C ARG A 20 4.98 1.55 9.53
N ARG A 21 5.40 2.24 10.58
CA ARG A 21 4.52 3.01 11.47
C ARG A 21 4.12 4.37 10.88
N GLY A 22 4.59 4.71 9.68
CA GLY A 22 4.36 6.02 9.04
C GLY A 22 5.17 7.16 9.69
N ALA A 23 6.14 6.85 10.55
CA ALA A 23 7.00 7.84 11.18
C ALA A 23 8.29 8.04 10.36
N ARG A 24 8.77 9.29 10.28
CA ARG A 24 10.00 9.60 9.55
C ARG A 24 11.23 9.05 10.29
N PRO A 25 12.04 8.16 9.69
CA PRO A 25 13.24 7.62 10.32
C PRO A 25 14.26 8.73 10.52
N SER A 26 14.45 9.13 11.77
CA SER A 26 15.41 10.16 12.18
C SER A 26 16.40 9.59 13.20
N VAL A 27 17.58 10.20 13.32
CA VAL A 27 18.64 9.75 14.23
C VAL A 27 18.12 9.66 15.68
N ARG A 28 17.32 10.63 16.11
CA ARG A 28 16.70 10.64 17.44
C ARG A 28 15.66 9.52 17.59
N ALA A 29 14.81 9.30 16.60
CA ALA A 29 13.80 8.24 16.64
C ALA A 29 14.43 6.84 16.67
N VAL A 30 15.44 6.59 15.83
CA VAL A 30 16.18 5.33 15.82
C VAL A 30 16.94 5.11 17.12
N ARG A 31 17.56 6.17 17.67
CA ARG A 31 18.26 6.08 18.97
C ARG A 31 17.30 5.78 20.12
N ASN A 32 16.09 6.35 20.09
CA ASN A 32 15.05 6.05 21.06
C ASN A 32 14.58 4.59 20.96
N GLU A 33 14.44 4.04 19.75
CA GLU A 33 14.02 2.66 19.53
C GLU A 33 15.12 1.65 19.94
N LEU A 34 16.39 1.98 19.68
CA LEU A 34 17.53 1.11 20.02
C LEU A 34 18.00 1.24 21.47
N GLY A 35 17.74 2.38 22.13
CA GLY A 35 18.16 2.67 23.51
C GLY A 35 19.68 2.80 23.71
N ARG A 36 20.47 2.66 22.65
CA ARG A 36 21.95 2.75 22.63
C ARG A 36 22.43 3.39 21.33
N GLY A 37 23.69 3.85 21.32
CA GLY A 37 24.38 4.23 20.08
C GLY A 37 24.87 5.66 20.00
N GLY A 38 26.01 5.83 19.32
CA GLY A 38 26.52 7.14 18.95
C GLY A 38 25.68 7.74 17.81
N THR A 39 25.42 9.05 17.91
CA THR A 39 24.71 9.81 16.88
C THR A 39 25.38 9.68 15.51
N ASP A 40 26.71 9.61 15.48
CA ASP A 40 27.50 9.54 14.23
C ASP A 40 27.35 8.18 13.53
N THR A 41 27.39 7.09 14.30
CA THR A 41 27.20 5.72 13.79
C THR A 41 25.80 5.55 13.20
N ILE A 42 24.76 6.03 13.92
CA ILE A 42 23.38 5.98 13.45
C ILE A 42 23.20 6.86 12.20
N SER A 43 23.80 8.05 12.16
CA SER A 43 23.73 8.96 11.01
C SER A 43 24.40 8.40 9.76
N ARG A 44 25.48 7.62 9.92
CA ARG A 44 26.13 6.90 8.82
C ARG A 44 25.21 5.81 8.27
N TYR A 45 24.73 4.90 9.11
CA TYR A 45 23.89 3.79 8.65
C TYR A 45 22.52 4.24 8.14
N LEU A 46 21.94 5.32 8.68
CA LEU A 46 20.70 5.89 8.13
C LEU A 46 20.88 6.47 6.71
N ARG A 47 22.06 7.00 6.37
CA ARG A 47 22.35 7.43 5.00
C ARG A 47 22.47 6.21 4.07
N GLU A 48 23.18 5.17 4.50
CA GLU A 48 23.28 3.92 3.74
C GLU A 48 21.91 3.27 3.53
N TRP A 49 21.03 3.27 4.54
CA TRP A 49 19.66 2.76 4.46
C TRP A 49 18.82 3.53 3.45
N LYS A 50 18.89 4.87 3.42
CA LYS A 50 18.19 5.70 2.42
C LYS A 50 18.66 5.41 1.00
N VAL A 51 19.97 5.24 0.80
CA VAL A 51 20.55 4.88 -0.50
C VAL A 51 20.11 3.49 -0.95
N ALA A 52 19.99 2.55 0.00
CA ALA A 52 19.52 1.18 -0.26
C ALA A 52 18.00 1.08 -0.55
N GLY A 53 17.30 2.21 -0.72
CA GLY A 53 15.85 2.23 -0.99
C GLY A 53 14.98 2.14 0.26
N GLY A 54 15.56 2.41 1.44
CA GLY A 54 14.85 2.43 2.70
C GLY A 54 13.69 3.42 2.71
N GLY A 55 12.47 2.91 2.78
CA GLY A 55 11.24 3.70 3.00
C GLY A 55 10.42 4.08 1.77
N ALA A 56 10.20 3.18 0.79
CA ALA A 56 9.10 3.35 -0.18
C ALA A 56 7.91 2.44 0.22
N PRO A 57 6.65 2.94 0.27
CA PRO A 57 6.12 4.11 -0.44
C PRO A 57 5.36 5.11 0.46
N ALA A 58 5.81 6.37 0.53
CA ALA A 58 4.95 7.54 0.76
C ALA A 58 5.66 8.90 0.55
N GLU A 59 6.69 9.03 -0.31
CA GLU A 59 7.23 10.36 -0.66
C GLU A 59 8.21 10.26 -1.84
N LYS A 60 7.70 10.03 -3.06
CA LYS A 60 8.49 10.21 -4.29
C LYS A 60 7.94 11.32 -5.20
N GLU A 61 7.24 12.30 -4.62
CA GLU A 61 6.66 13.44 -5.36
C GLU A 61 7.16 14.82 -4.89
N ARG A 62 8.21 14.87 -4.06
CA ARG A 62 8.88 16.14 -3.74
C ARG A 62 10.39 15.99 -3.75
N SER A 63 10.98 15.83 -4.92
CA SER A 63 12.33 16.35 -5.19
C SER A 63 12.76 16.12 -6.65
N ALA A 64 12.66 17.16 -7.48
CA ALA A 64 13.75 17.73 -8.32
C ALA A 64 13.17 18.68 -9.41
N PRO A 65 13.92 19.65 -9.97
CA PRO A 65 14.98 20.50 -9.42
C PRO A 65 14.81 22.01 -9.76
N ALA A 66 15.67 22.85 -9.16
CA ALA A 66 16.24 24.13 -9.65
C ALA A 66 15.36 25.24 -10.29
N GLY A 67 15.49 26.46 -9.72
CA GLY A 67 15.45 27.73 -10.47
C GLY A 67 14.28 28.67 -10.14
N ALA A 68 14.59 29.97 -10.07
CA ALA A 68 13.68 31.13 -9.96
C ALA A 68 13.14 31.47 -8.55
N GLU A 69 14.01 32.12 -7.79
CA GLU A 69 13.79 33.46 -7.22
C GLU A 69 12.51 34.20 -7.69
N ALA A 70 11.61 34.53 -6.77
CA ALA A 70 11.04 35.87 -6.54
C ALA A 70 9.74 35.83 -5.70
N ALA A 71 9.53 36.91 -4.95
CA ALA A 71 8.30 37.34 -4.28
C ALA A 71 7.89 36.63 -2.97
N ARG A 72 8.39 37.19 -1.86
CA ARG A 72 7.63 37.28 -0.60
C ARG A 72 6.38 38.16 -0.82
N PRO A 73 5.31 37.95 -0.04
CA PRO A 73 5.10 38.93 1.03
C PRO A 73 4.78 38.30 2.39
N ARG A 74 5.30 38.96 3.43
CA ARG A 74 4.87 38.82 4.82
C ARG A 74 3.52 39.52 4.99
N ALA A 75 2.59 38.91 5.72
CA ALA A 75 2.04 39.42 7.00
C ALA A 75 0.64 38.88 7.31
N ARG A 76 0.36 38.84 8.62
CA ARG A 76 -0.94 38.62 9.30
C ARG A 76 -1.36 37.15 9.38
N GLY A 77 -1.74 36.58 10.52
CA GLY A 77 -1.92 37.07 11.88
C GLY A 77 -2.25 35.86 12.75
N ARG A 78 -1.96 35.95 14.04
CA ARG A 78 -2.19 34.92 15.07
C ARG A 78 -3.65 34.48 15.17
N ALA A 79 -3.80 33.25 15.70
CA ALA A 79 -4.81 32.76 16.65
C ALA A 79 -5.67 31.60 16.13
N ALA A 80 -5.19 30.36 16.31
CA ALA A 80 -6.03 29.17 16.29
C ALA A 80 -6.09 28.61 17.71
N ALA A 81 -7.27 28.72 18.30
CA ALA A 81 -7.61 28.19 19.60
C ALA A 81 -7.50 26.65 19.61
N ARG A 82 -7.05 26.16 20.76
CA ARG A 82 -6.76 24.77 21.10
C ARG A 82 -8.09 24.01 21.28
N ALA A 83 -8.44 23.14 20.33
CA ALA A 83 -9.53 22.17 20.51
C ALA A 83 -9.03 20.91 21.26
N PRO A 84 -9.81 20.34 22.20
CA PRO A 84 -9.44 19.10 22.88
C PRO A 84 -9.57 17.89 21.94
N ARG A 85 -8.58 17.00 21.97
CA ARG A 85 -8.56 15.74 21.22
C ARG A 85 -9.60 14.76 21.78
N PRO A 86 -10.32 14.00 20.93
CA PRO A 86 -11.16 12.89 21.39
C PRO A 86 -10.30 11.70 21.86
N ALA A 87 -10.73 11.07 22.95
CA ALA A 87 -10.08 9.91 23.57
C ALA A 87 -10.23 8.64 22.71
N PRO A 88 -9.28 7.68 22.78
CA PRO A 88 -9.37 6.41 22.07
C PRO A 88 -10.36 5.43 22.74
N PRO A 89 -11.03 4.55 21.98
CA PRO A 89 -11.93 3.53 22.53
C PRO A 89 -11.15 2.41 23.25
N PRO A 90 -11.78 1.75 24.24
CA PRO A 90 -11.17 0.61 24.94
C PRO A 90 -11.03 -0.61 24.00
N ARG A 91 -9.88 -1.28 24.10
CA ARG A 91 -9.59 -2.52 23.40
C ARG A 91 -10.07 -3.71 24.22
N GLY A 92 -10.88 -4.57 23.63
CA GLY A 92 -11.07 -5.94 24.10
C GLY A 92 -12.47 -6.50 23.89
N LEU A 93 -12.77 -7.02 22.71
CA LEU A 93 -13.77 -8.10 22.53
C LEU A 93 -13.32 -9.04 21.40
N PRO A 94 -13.31 -10.36 21.61
CA PRO A 94 -12.89 -11.35 20.62
C PRO A 94 -13.91 -11.52 19.49
N GLY A 95 -13.38 -11.80 18.30
CA GLY A 95 -14.13 -11.89 17.05
C GLY A 95 -15.01 -13.14 16.96
N ALA A 96 -16.31 -12.92 16.83
CA ALA A 96 -17.25 -13.86 16.20
C ALA A 96 -18.63 -13.21 15.98
N PHE A 97 -18.74 -12.03 15.34
CA PHE A 97 -20.07 -11.45 15.02
C PHE A 97 -20.08 -10.54 13.77
N PHE A 98 -19.26 -10.83 12.75
CA PHE A 98 -19.15 -9.96 11.57
C PHE A 98 -20.20 -10.17 10.46
N GLY A 99 -21.18 -11.06 10.64
CA GLY A 99 -22.20 -11.35 9.62
C GLY A 99 -23.54 -10.59 9.77
N PHE A 100 -23.89 -10.13 10.98
CA PHE A 100 -25.25 -9.59 11.25
C PHE A 100 -25.27 -8.05 11.44
N ALA A 101 -24.12 -7.44 11.75
CA ALA A 101 -24.03 -6.02 12.10
C ALA A 101 -24.17 -5.05 10.90
N ARG A 102 -24.01 -5.54 9.65
CA ARG A 102 -24.14 -4.69 8.46
C ARG A 102 -25.61 -4.42 8.08
N SER A 103 -26.54 -5.31 8.43
CA SER A 103 -27.96 -5.15 8.11
C SER A 103 -28.69 -4.24 9.12
N ALA A 104 -28.36 -4.35 10.42
CA ALA A 104 -28.99 -3.51 11.45
C ALA A 104 -28.55 -2.02 11.37
N ALA A 105 -27.30 -1.74 10.98
CA ALA A 105 -26.80 -0.37 10.88
C ALA A 105 -27.46 0.42 9.74
N GLU A 106 -27.74 -0.19 8.59
CA GLU A 106 -28.49 0.48 7.51
C GLU A 106 -29.98 0.66 7.86
N PHE A 107 -30.57 -0.27 8.61
CA PHE A 107 -31.96 -0.14 9.07
C PHE A 107 -32.13 0.98 10.10
N VAL A 108 -31.18 1.14 11.03
CA VAL A 108 -31.23 2.20 12.06
C VAL A 108 -30.96 3.57 11.47
N VAL A 109 -30.04 3.71 10.51
CA VAL A 109 -29.76 4.99 9.83
C VAL A 109 -30.95 5.45 8.98
N THR A 110 -31.63 4.52 8.30
CA THR A 110 -32.80 4.85 7.47
C THR A 110 -34.06 5.11 8.31
N ALA A 111 -34.27 4.36 9.39
CA ALA A 111 -35.39 4.61 10.32
C ALA A 111 -35.23 5.93 11.09
N ALA A 112 -34.00 6.28 11.51
CA ALA A 112 -33.72 7.55 12.18
C ALA A 112 -33.94 8.76 11.27
N ALA A 113 -33.66 8.64 9.96
CA ALA A 113 -33.95 9.69 8.99
C ALA A 113 -35.46 9.94 8.81
N ASN A 114 -36.28 8.88 8.79
CA ASN A 114 -37.74 9.03 8.65
C ASN A 114 -38.41 9.58 9.93
N VAL A 115 -37.97 9.16 11.12
CA VAL A 115 -38.48 9.70 12.40
C VAL A 115 -38.10 11.18 12.59
N ALA A 116 -36.94 11.62 12.08
CA ALA A 116 -36.53 13.03 12.11
C ALA A 116 -37.38 13.92 11.19
N VAL A 117 -37.81 13.41 10.03
CA VAL A 117 -38.66 14.16 9.08
C VAL A 117 -40.11 14.24 9.57
N GLU A 118 -40.68 13.16 10.12
CA GLU A 118 -42.03 13.19 10.71
C GLU A 118 -42.10 13.98 12.03
N GLY A 119 -41.04 13.91 12.85
CA GLY A 119 -40.93 14.72 14.07
C GLY A 119 -40.88 16.21 13.78
N ALA A 120 -40.14 16.63 12.75
CA ALA A 120 -40.05 18.03 12.34
C ALA A 120 -41.39 18.60 11.83
N ALA A 121 -42.19 17.80 11.13
CA ALA A 121 -43.49 18.23 10.63
C ALA A 121 -44.50 18.49 11.78
N LYS A 122 -44.56 17.59 12.78
CA LYS A 122 -45.47 17.71 13.94
C LYS A 122 -45.11 18.87 14.86
N VAL A 123 -43.82 19.14 15.05
CA VAL A 123 -43.34 20.30 15.83
C VAL A 123 -43.66 21.62 15.13
N GLY A 124 -43.56 21.66 13.80
CA GLY A 124 -43.93 22.84 13.00
C GLY A 124 -45.43 23.18 13.00
N GLU A 125 -46.31 22.20 13.24
CA GLU A 125 -47.76 22.43 13.34
C GLU A 125 -48.18 22.87 14.76
N ALA A 126 -47.58 22.28 15.80
CA ALA A 126 -47.79 22.70 17.19
C ALA A 126 -47.33 24.15 17.44
N ALA A 127 -46.19 24.55 16.85
CA ALA A 127 -45.70 25.92 16.91
C ALA A 127 -46.63 26.93 16.20
N ARG A 128 -47.28 26.53 15.10
CA ARG A 128 -48.26 27.38 14.38
C ARG A 128 -49.55 27.58 15.16
N ARG A 129 -50.02 26.58 15.91
CA ARG A 129 -51.19 26.74 16.80
C ARG A 129 -50.89 27.62 18.02
N ALA A 130 -49.65 27.62 18.52
CA ALA A 130 -49.22 28.48 19.62
C ALA A 130 -49.05 29.96 19.23
N ALA A 131 -48.70 30.24 17.97
CA ALA A 131 -48.48 31.60 17.47
C ALA A 131 -49.76 32.45 17.30
N GLY A 132 -50.96 31.84 17.37
CA GLY A 132 -52.24 32.52 17.16
C GLY A 132 -52.81 33.31 18.35
N ARG A 133 -52.19 33.31 19.54
CA ARG A 133 -52.82 33.87 20.77
C ARG A 133 -52.02 34.91 21.56
N GLY A 134 -51.02 35.57 20.99
CA GLY A 134 -50.16 36.50 21.75
C GLY A 134 -49.87 37.82 21.04
N GLY A 135 -50.72 38.83 21.25
CA GLY A 135 -50.44 40.23 20.89
C GLY A 135 -49.42 40.87 21.83
N GLY A 136 -48.54 41.73 21.30
CA GLY A 136 -47.74 42.67 22.09
C GLY A 136 -46.23 42.40 22.13
N ALA A 137 -45.77 41.27 22.68
CA ALA A 137 -44.33 41.02 22.90
C ALA A 137 -43.61 40.31 21.73
N SER A 138 -44.12 40.52 20.52
CA SER A 138 -43.94 39.61 19.39
C SER A 138 -42.91 40.09 18.37
N ALA A 139 -42.59 41.39 18.29
CA ALA A 139 -41.64 41.91 17.28
C ALA A 139 -40.16 41.55 17.56
N VAL A 140 -39.69 41.73 18.80
CA VAL A 140 -38.28 41.48 19.18
C VAL A 140 -37.97 39.98 19.30
N ARG A 141 -38.96 39.15 19.72
CA ARG A 141 -38.83 37.69 19.72
C ARG A 141 -38.90 37.09 18.32
N ARG A 142 -39.69 37.67 17.40
CA ARG A 142 -39.67 37.28 15.98
C ARG A 142 -38.34 37.61 15.32
N SER A 143 -37.73 38.77 15.60
CA SER A 143 -36.44 39.13 14.98
C SER A 143 -35.25 38.31 15.48
N THR A 144 -35.22 37.94 16.77
CA THR A 144 -34.19 37.05 17.33
C THR A 144 -34.38 35.59 16.92
N GLY A 145 -35.63 35.12 16.85
CA GLY A 145 -35.97 33.81 16.27
C GLY A 145 -35.54 33.68 14.80
N CYS A 146 -35.76 34.71 13.98
CA CYS A 146 -35.32 34.73 12.58
C CYS A 146 -33.79 34.62 12.45
N ARG A 147 -33.01 35.35 13.26
CA ARG A 147 -31.54 35.30 13.20
C ARG A 147 -30.96 33.95 13.63
N PHE A 148 -31.54 33.32 14.64
CA PHE A 148 -31.12 31.98 15.06
C PHE A 148 -31.45 30.93 14.00
N CYS A 149 -32.68 30.96 13.45
CA CYS A 149 -33.08 30.07 12.36
C CYS A 149 -32.21 30.25 11.11
N GLU A 150 -31.85 31.49 10.74
CA GLU A 150 -30.95 31.76 9.63
C GLU A 150 -29.52 31.27 9.91
N ALA A 151 -29.02 31.40 11.15
CA ALA A 151 -27.72 30.89 11.53
C ALA A 151 -27.67 29.35 11.45
N GLU A 152 -28.70 28.66 11.94
CA GLU A 152 -28.79 27.20 11.84
C GLU A 152 -28.96 26.73 10.40
N ARG A 153 -29.75 27.45 9.58
CA ARG A 153 -29.86 27.17 8.15
C ARG A 153 -28.51 27.30 7.45
N ARG A 154 -27.72 28.34 7.75
CA ARG A 154 -26.37 28.50 7.19
C ARG A 154 -25.42 27.37 7.62
N ARG A 155 -25.53 26.89 8.86
CA ARG A 155 -24.75 25.74 9.33
C ARG A 155 -25.17 24.46 8.60
N ALA A 156 -26.46 24.22 8.44
CA ALA A 156 -26.97 23.08 7.69
C ALA A 156 -26.54 23.12 6.21
N GLU A 157 -26.56 24.30 5.58
CA GLU A 157 -26.06 24.50 4.22
C GLU A 157 -24.54 24.29 4.13
N ALA A 158 -23.76 24.69 5.13
CA ALA A 158 -22.33 24.44 5.18
C ALA A 158 -22.02 22.93 5.28
N PHE A 159 -22.70 22.21 6.18
CA PHE A 159 -22.54 20.76 6.30
C PHE A 159 -23.01 20.03 5.03
N ALA A 160 -24.05 20.51 4.35
CA ALA A 160 -24.48 19.95 3.09
C ALA A 160 -23.39 20.08 2.02
N ARG A 161 -22.74 21.25 1.92
CA ARG A 161 -21.60 21.46 1.00
C ARG A 161 -20.42 20.56 1.35
N GLU A 162 -20.07 20.44 2.62
CA GLU A 162 -18.98 19.53 3.06
C GLU A 162 -19.30 18.07 2.71
N ARG A 163 -20.53 17.62 2.93
CA ARG A 163 -20.98 16.27 2.56
C ARG A 163 -20.88 16.05 1.05
N ASP A 164 -21.25 17.04 0.25
CA ASP A 164 -21.24 16.93 -1.20
C ASP A 164 -19.78 16.89 -1.73
N VAL A 165 -18.88 17.70 -1.17
CA VAL A 165 -17.42 17.60 -1.42
C VAL A 165 -16.89 16.21 -1.06
N LEU A 166 -17.19 15.69 0.13
CA LEU A 166 -16.74 14.36 0.55
C LEU A 166 -17.30 13.25 -0.36
N ARG A 167 -18.52 13.39 -0.86
CA ARG A 167 -19.10 12.44 -1.83
C ARG A 167 -18.35 12.45 -3.15
N GLU A 168 -17.98 13.63 -3.66
CA GLU A 168 -17.17 13.76 -4.87
C GLU A 168 -15.77 13.18 -4.67
N GLU A 169 -15.13 13.42 -3.52
CA GLU A 169 -13.83 12.84 -3.19
C GLU A 169 -13.90 11.30 -3.12
N ILE A 170 -14.93 10.74 -2.47
CA ILE A 170 -15.15 9.29 -2.42
C ILE A 170 -15.37 8.73 -3.82
N ALA A 171 -16.15 9.41 -4.67
CA ALA A 171 -16.37 9.00 -6.05
C ALA A 171 -15.05 9.00 -6.85
N ALA A 172 -14.24 10.05 -6.71
CA ALA A 172 -12.93 10.14 -7.36
C ALA A 172 -11.97 9.03 -6.89
N VAL A 173 -11.93 8.73 -5.59
CA VAL A 173 -11.11 7.64 -5.03
C VAL A 173 -11.58 6.29 -5.56
N ARG A 174 -12.90 6.04 -5.64
CA ARG A 174 -13.45 4.81 -6.22
C ARG A 174 -13.03 4.63 -7.68
N THR A 175 -13.09 5.69 -8.49
CA THR A 175 -12.64 5.65 -9.89
C THR A 175 -11.14 5.36 -9.99
N ARG A 176 -10.30 6.02 -9.17
CA ARG A 176 -8.86 5.72 -9.12
C ARG A 176 -8.58 4.27 -8.74
N LEU A 177 -9.31 3.73 -7.76
CA LEU A 177 -9.19 2.34 -7.35
C LEU A 177 -9.59 1.38 -8.47
N ALA A 178 -10.71 1.63 -9.15
CA ALA A 178 -11.16 0.82 -10.29
C ALA A 178 -10.10 0.78 -11.41
N ASN A 179 -9.53 1.94 -11.76
CA ASN A 179 -8.45 2.02 -12.76
C ASN A 179 -7.18 1.27 -12.32
N ALA A 180 -6.82 1.37 -11.04
CA ALA A 180 -5.67 0.65 -10.49
C ALA A 180 -5.87 -0.87 -10.51
N MET A 181 -7.09 -1.35 -10.20
CA MET A 181 -7.44 -2.77 -10.30
C MET A 181 -7.37 -3.26 -11.75
N ALA A 182 -7.97 -2.54 -12.70
CA ALA A 182 -7.89 -2.89 -14.12
C ALA A 182 -6.44 -2.95 -14.66
N SER A 183 -5.57 -2.04 -14.20
CA SER A 183 -4.13 -2.07 -14.50
C SER A 183 -3.41 -3.25 -13.85
N SER A 184 -3.83 -3.65 -12.65
CA SER A 184 -3.31 -4.85 -11.97
C SER A 184 -3.68 -6.11 -12.74
N ASP A 185 -4.95 -6.26 -13.13
CA ASP A 185 -5.45 -7.42 -13.87
C ASP A 185 -4.75 -7.55 -15.23
N SER A 186 -4.59 -6.43 -15.93
CA SER A 186 -3.83 -6.38 -17.19
C SER A 186 -2.37 -6.83 -17.02
N ARG A 187 -1.71 -6.43 -15.91
CA ARG A 187 -0.35 -6.88 -15.58
C ARG A 187 -0.31 -8.36 -15.22
N GLN A 188 -1.31 -8.87 -14.50
CA GLN A 188 -1.41 -10.30 -14.18
C GLN A 188 -1.57 -11.15 -15.44
N MET A 189 -2.37 -10.71 -16.40
CA MET A 189 -2.49 -11.36 -17.71
C MET A 189 -1.16 -11.44 -18.46
N ILE A 190 -0.38 -10.35 -18.45
CA ILE A 190 0.97 -10.33 -19.06
C ILE A 190 1.89 -11.32 -18.33
N VAL A 191 1.90 -11.32 -17.00
CA VAL A 191 2.71 -12.26 -16.21
C VAL A 191 2.35 -13.71 -16.50
N GLN A 192 1.06 -14.05 -16.58
CA GLN A 192 0.60 -15.39 -16.92
C GLN A 192 1.05 -15.79 -18.33
N ARG A 193 0.88 -14.91 -19.32
CA ARG A 193 1.35 -15.17 -20.68
C ARG A 193 2.86 -15.42 -20.73
N LEU A 194 3.65 -14.53 -20.13
CA LEU A 194 5.11 -14.67 -20.10
C LEU A 194 5.54 -15.94 -19.35
N SER A 195 4.82 -16.33 -18.30
CA SER A 195 5.10 -17.59 -17.59
C SER A 195 4.85 -18.82 -18.46
N ALA A 196 3.77 -18.83 -19.26
CA ALA A 196 3.50 -19.91 -20.21
C ALA A 196 4.55 -19.96 -21.34
N GLU A 197 4.96 -18.79 -21.85
CA GLU A 197 6.05 -18.70 -22.84
C GLU A 197 7.39 -19.20 -22.26
N LEU A 198 7.68 -18.92 -20.99
CA LEU A 198 8.87 -19.43 -20.30
C LEU A 198 8.85 -20.96 -20.13
N GLU A 199 7.71 -21.55 -19.75
CA GLU A 199 7.62 -23.01 -19.65
C GLU A 199 7.76 -23.69 -21.02
N LYS A 200 7.14 -23.15 -22.06
CA LYS A 200 7.32 -23.64 -23.43
C LYS A 200 8.79 -23.57 -23.87
N ALA A 201 9.47 -22.45 -23.61
CA ALA A 201 10.89 -22.31 -23.95
C ALA A 201 11.75 -23.34 -23.19
N LYS A 202 11.45 -23.62 -21.91
CA LYS A 202 12.16 -24.66 -21.15
C LYS A 202 11.98 -26.05 -21.75
N GLU A 203 10.78 -26.39 -22.19
CA GLU A 203 10.51 -27.66 -22.87
C GLU A 203 11.30 -27.77 -24.18
N GLU A 204 11.33 -26.71 -24.99
CA GLU A 204 12.13 -26.65 -26.20
C GLU A 204 13.63 -26.83 -25.90
N PHE A 205 14.17 -26.14 -24.88
CA PHE A 205 15.56 -26.30 -24.45
C PHE A 205 15.85 -27.72 -23.95
N ALA A 206 14.91 -28.37 -23.25
CA ALA A 206 15.05 -29.75 -22.82
C ALA A 206 15.12 -30.70 -24.02
N ALA A 207 14.25 -30.52 -25.01
CA ALA A 207 14.26 -31.31 -26.24
C ALA A 207 15.58 -31.14 -27.03
N TYR A 208 16.05 -29.89 -27.20
CA TYR A 208 17.34 -29.61 -27.84
C TYR A 208 18.51 -30.26 -27.10
N LYS A 209 18.47 -30.27 -25.76
CA LYS A 209 19.49 -30.93 -24.94
C LYS A 209 19.49 -32.44 -25.16
N GLU A 210 18.33 -33.09 -25.17
CA GLU A 210 18.23 -34.53 -25.43
C GLU A 210 18.70 -34.91 -26.85
N GLU A 211 18.37 -34.08 -27.85
CA GLU A 211 18.85 -34.29 -29.23
C GLU A 211 20.38 -34.15 -29.32
N ALA A 212 20.95 -33.14 -28.66
CA ALA A 212 22.39 -32.95 -28.59
C ALA A 212 23.08 -34.15 -27.90
N GLU A 213 22.54 -34.62 -26.77
CA GLU A 213 23.05 -35.81 -26.09
C GLU A 213 22.96 -37.07 -26.96
N ARG A 214 21.86 -37.25 -27.70
CA ARG A 214 21.69 -38.36 -28.65
C ARG A 214 22.78 -38.33 -29.73
N LYS A 215 23.03 -37.15 -30.31
CA LYS A 215 24.04 -36.96 -31.36
C LYS A 215 25.46 -37.18 -30.84
N ILE A 216 25.74 -36.78 -29.60
CA ILE A 216 27.01 -37.08 -28.93
C ILE A 216 27.20 -38.60 -28.79
N ARG A 217 26.17 -39.34 -28.37
CA ARG A 217 26.25 -40.81 -28.26
C ARG A 217 26.50 -41.47 -29.61
N GLU A 218 25.77 -41.08 -30.65
CA GLU A 218 25.95 -41.59 -32.01
C GLU A 218 27.37 -41.34 -32.54
N LEU A 219 27.89 -40.12 -32.37
CA LEU A 219 29.27 -39.79 -32.75
C LEU A 219 30.29 -40.60 -31.94
N THR A 220 30.04 -40.82 -30.65
CA THR A 220 30.91 -41.62 -29.77
C THR A 220 30.95 -43.08 -30.23
N GLU A 221 29.81 -43.67 -30.58
CA GLU A 221 29.71 -45.04 -31.12
C GLU A 221 30.41 -45.16 -32.49
N ALA A 222 30.20 -44.18 -33.38
CA ALA A 222 30.86 -44.15 -34.69
C ALA A 222 32.39 -44.06 -34.57
N LEU A 223 32.91 -43.31 -33.59
CA LEU A 223 34.35 -43.23 -33.32
C LEU A 223 34.88 -44.52 -32.70
N ALA A 224 34.15 -45.15 -31.77
CA ALA A 224 34.52 -46.43 -31.18
C ALA A 224 34.59 -47.55 -32.24
N GLY A 225 33.63 -47.59 -33.17
CA GLY A 225 33.59 -48.57 -34.26
C GLY A 225 34.77 -48.44 -35.25
N ARG A 226 35.27 -47.23 -35.50
CA ARG A 226 36.44 -46.99 -36.37
C ARG A 226 37.77 -47.42 -35.75
N GLY A 227 37.84 -47.61 -34.43
CA GLY A 227 39.04 -48.08 -33.72
C GLY A 227 39.28 -49.59 -33.80
N SER A 228 38.28 -50.37 -34.21
CA SER A 228 38.39 -51.84 -34.34
C SER A 228 38.91 -52.24 -35.72
N ALA A 229 40.13 -51.78 -36.08
CA ALA A 229 40.86 -52.39 -37.17
C ALA A 229 41.31 -53.78 -36.71
N PRO A 230 41.01 -54.88 -37.45
CA PRO A 230 41.47 -56.20 -37.06
C PRO A 230 43.00 -56.17 -37.05
N LYS A 231 43.61 -56.37 -35.87
CA LYS A 231 45.04 -56.69 -35.76
C LYS A 231 45.27 -57.90 -36.67
N LYS A 232 45.80 -57.68 -37.87
CA LYS A 232 46.30 -58.75 -38.74
C LYS A 232 47.27 -59.55 -37.88
N GLN A 233 46.84 -60.75 -37.46
CA GLN A 233 47.74 -61.69 -36.81
C GLN A 233 48.94 -61.89 -37.75
N PRO A 234 50.17 -61.68 -37.27
CA PRO A 234 51.34 -61.95 -38.10
C PRO A 234 51.27 -63.43 -38.54
N PRO A 235 51.61 -63.73 -39.79
CA PRO A 235 51.54 -65.09 -40.31
C PRO A 235 52.37 -66.00 -39.39
N ARG A 236 51.72 -67.02 -38.81
CA ARG A 236 52.40 -68.06 -38.04
C ARG A 236 53.41 -68.73 -38.97
N GLY A 237 54.68 -68.35 -38.83
CA GLY A 237 55.78 -68.94 -39.56
C GLY A 237 55.79 -70.45 -39.37
N GLY A 238 55.52 -71.18 -40.46
CA GLY A 238 55.61 -72.63 -40.51
C GLY A 238 57.04 -73.05 -40.18
N ARG A 239 57.22 -73.65 -39.00
CA ARG A 239 58.48 -74.26 -38.58
C ARG A 239 58.61 -75.58 -39.35
N LYS A 240 59.25 -75.55 -40.53
CA LYS A 240 59.67 -76.77 -41.25
C LYS A 240 60.64 -77.54 -40.34
N LYS A 241 60.22 -78.72 -39.87
CA LYS A 241 61.11 -79.68 -39.22
C LYS A 241 61.95 -80.35 -40.31
N THR A 242 63.23 -80.02 -40.35
CA THR A 242 64.27 -80.80 -41.03
C THR A 242 65.07 -81.54 -39.97
N SER A 243 64.99 -82.86 -39.95
CA SER A 243 65.95 -83.82 -39.36
C SER A 243 65.54 -85.18 -39.95
N ALA A 244 66.28 -85.75 -40.91
CA ALA A 244 67.57 -86.42 -40.78
C ALA A 244 67.43 -87.74 -40.03
#